data_AF-A0A7T8KHW5-F1
#
_entry.id   AF-A0A7T8KHW5-F1
#
_cell.length_a   1.000
_cell.length_b   1.000
_cell.length_c   1.000
_cell.angle_alpha   90.00
_cell.angle_beta   90.00
_cell.angle_gamma   90.00
#
_symmetry.space_group_name_H-M   'P 1'
#
loop_
_entity.id
_entity.type
_entity.pdbx_description
1 polymer ?
#
loop_
_entity_poly.entity_id
_entity_poly.type
_entity_poly.pdbx_seq_one_letter_code
_entity_poly.pdbx_strand_id
1 'polypeptide(L)'
;MNRYPRLREETERIITTYIREKEQRCKDQIMLLIDSELAYMNTNHEDFIGFANAQSTTQNAEKTGRKLGNQVIRKGYMSIHNLEKDKKYMLPLDNLKLRDMEAGFMSRRHMFAVYNPENRNIYKDYKSLELSCENQDDVDSWKASFLRLESTRKRAPKHSTETQ
;
A
#
# COMPACT_ATOMS: atom_id res chain seq x y z
N MET A 1 -48.92 -32.92 26.00
CA MET A 1 -48.79 -33.29 27.43
C MET A 1 -49.84 -32.58 28.31
N ASN A 2 -51.14 -32.63 27.98
CA ASN A 2 -52.20 -31.98 28.80
C ASN A 2 -52.79 -32.89 29.88
N ARG A 3 -52.23 -34.11 30.02
CA ARG A 3 -52.79 -35.17 30.88
C ARG A 3 -52.35 -35.03 32.35
N TYR A 4 -51.24 -34.32 32.62
CA TYR A 4 -50.71 -34.08 33.98
C TYR A 4 -50.21 -32.63 34.13
N PRO A 5 -51.10 -31.66 34.42
CA PRO A 5 -50.76 -30.23 34.45
C PRO A 5 -49.68 -29.88 35.47
N ARG A 6 -49.78 -30.41 36.71
CA ARG A 6 -48.81 -30.14 37.79
C ARG A 6 -47.42 -30.70 37.50
N LEU A 7 -47.34 -31.90 36.92
CA LEU A 7 -46.07 -32.51 36.56
C LEU A 7 -45.37 -31.69 35.46
N ARG A 8 -46.16 -31.19 34.50
CA ARG A 8 -45.65 -30.33 33.44
C ARG A 8 -45.06 -29.03 34.01
N GLU A 9 -45.81 -28.33 34.85
CA GLU A 9 -45.34 -27.07 35.48
C GLU A 9 -44.05 -27.28 36.28
N GLU A 10 -43.96 -28.33 37.09
CA GLU A 10 -42.75 -28.62 37.85
C GLU A 10 -41.58 -29.03 36.97
N THR A 11 -41.82 -29.80 35.92
CA THR A 11 -40.77 -30.18 34.96
C THR A 11 -40.23 -28.96 34.21
N GLU A 12 -41.12 -28.09 33.73
CA GLU A 12 -40.74 -26.83 33.06
C GLU A 12 -39.96 -25.91 34.01
N ARG A 13 -40.39 -25.81 35.27
CA ARG A 13 -39.69 -25.02 36.31
C ARG A 13 -38.28 -25.55 36.57
N ILE A 14 -38.12 -26.85 36.78
CA ILE A 14 -36.82 -27.49 37.05
C ILE A 14 -35.88 -27.31 35.86
N ILE A 15 -36.35 -27.63 34.64
CA ILE A 15 -35.54 -27.52 33.43
C ILE A 15 -35.12 -26.07 33.19
N THR A 16 -36.06 -25.12 33.30
CA THR A 16 -35.76 -23.70 33.08
C THR A 16 -34.77 -23.17 34.10
N THR A 17 -34.90 -23.56 35.37
CA THR A 17 -33.96 -23.17 36.43
C THR A 17 -32.57 -23.73 36.14
N TYR A 18 -32.47 -25.02 35.80
CA TYR A 18 -31.20 -25.65 35.47
C TYR A 18 -30.52 -25.02 34.25
N ILE A 19 -31.28 -24.70 33.19
CA ILE A 19 -30.75 -24.01 32.02
C ILE A 19 -30.17 -22.65 32.40
N ARG A 20 -30.89 -21.85 33.20
CA ARG A 20 -30.41 -20.52 33.65
C ARG A 20 -29.14 -20.63 34.50
N GLU A 21 -29.06 -21.62 35.39
CA GLU A 21 -27.85 -21.85 36.19
C GLU A 21 -26.65 -22.25 35.33
N LYS A 22 -26.85 -23.11 34.32
CA LYS A 22 -25.79 -23.50 33.39
C LYS A 22 -25.37 -22.37 32.46
N GLU A 23 -26.32 -21.57 32.00
CA GLU A 23 -26.07 -20.36 31.21
C GLU A 23 -25.16 -19.41 31.99
N GLN A 24 -25.45 -19.16 33.27
CA GLN A 24 -24.63 -18.27 34.08
C GLN A 24 -23.19 -18.77 34.24
N ARG A 25 -22.99 -20.06 34.56
CA ARG A 25 -21.64 -20.64 34.67
C ARG A 25 -20.87 -20.58 33.34
N CYS A 26 -21.58 -20.74 32.22
CA CYS A 26 -20.98 -20.61 30.89
C CYS A 26 -20.52 -19.17 30.64
N LYS A 27 -21.33 -18.16 31.00
CA LYS A 27 -20.95 -16.74 30.90
C LYS A 27 -19.69 -16.46 31.71
N ASP A 28 -19.62 -16.93 32.95
CA ASP A 28 -18.46 -16.71 33.82
C ASP A 28 -17.20 -17.35 33.22
N GLN A 29 -17.31 -18.56 32.64
CA GLN A 29 -16.19 -19.23 31.97
C GLN A 29 -15.73 -18.49 30.70
N ILE A 30 -16.66 -17.96 29.89
CA ILE A 30 -16.33 -17.19 28.69
C ILE A 30 -15.60 -15.90 29.09
N MET A 31 -16.07 -15.19 30.11
CA MET A 31 -15.40 -13.98 30.60
C MET A 31 -13.97 -14.29 31.05
N LEU A 32 -13.77 -15.38 31.80
CA LEU A 32 -12.43 -15.82 32.20
C LEU A 32 -11.50 -16.12 31.02
N LEU A 33 -12.02 -16.76 29.96
CA LEU A 33 -11.26 -17.03 28.75
C LEU A 33 -10.85 -15.73 28.05
N ILE A 34 -11.77 -14.78 27.94
CA ILE A 34 -11.48 -13.45 27.36
C ILE A 34 -10.40 -12.73 28.18
N ASP A 35 -10.53 -12.71 29.50
CA ASP A 35 -9.54 -12.07 30.38
C ASP A 35 -8.16 -12.71 30.26
N SER A 36 -8.11 -14.04 30.06
CA SER A 36 -6.85 -14.77 29.87
C SER A 36 -6.17 -14.41 28.55
N GLU A 37 -6.92 -14.32 27.45
CA GLU A 37 -6.39 -13.91 26.14
C GLU A 37 -5.95 -12.43 26.13
N LEU A 38 -6.63 -11.56 26.90
CA LEU A 38 -6.24 -10.16 27.04
C LEU A 38 -5.00 -9.97 27.92
N ALA A 39 -4.80 -10.82 28.93
CA ALA A 39 -3.66 -10.73 29.84
C ALA A 39 -2.33 -11.08 29.16
N TYR A 40 -2.35 -11.87 28.10
CA TYR A 40 -1.13 -12.34 27.44
C TYR A 40 -1.27 -12.41 25.91
N MET A 41 -0.41 -11.65 25.21
CA MET A 41 -0.27 -11.77 23.76
C MET A 41 0.79 -12.81 23.41
N ASN A 42 0.37 -13.94 22.84
CA ASN A 42 1.29 -14.98 22.36
C ASN A 42 1.92 -14.59 21.01
N THR A 43 3.09 -13.96 21.04
CA THR A 43 3.83 -13.58 19.83
C THR A 43 4.50 -14.75 19.10
N ASN A 44 4.46 -15.96 19.67
CA ASN A 44 5.00 -17.18 19.06
C ASN A 44 3.94 -17.97 18.27
N HIS A 45 2.70 -17.49 18.18
CA HIS A 45 1.64 -18.12 17.41
C HIS A 45 1.96 -18.13 15.90
N GLU A 46 1.61 -19.21 15.19
CA GLU A 46 1.96 -19.37 13.76
C GLU A 46 1.38 -18.28 12.85
N ASP A 47 0.18 -17.80 13.18
CA ASP A 47 -0.47 -16.67 12.50
C ASP A 47 0.01 -15.29 12.98
N PHE A 48 0.98 -15.20 13.89
CA PHE A 48 1.49 -13.91 14.35
C PHE A 48 2.38 -13.28 13.27
N ILE A 49 1.78 -12.52 12.35
CA ILE A 49 2.46 -11.75 11.28
C ILE A 49 3.16 -10.49 11.83
N GLY A 50 3.79 -10.58 13.01
CA GLY A 50 4.46 -9.44 13.65
C GLY A 50 5.71 -9.02 12.87
N PHE A 51 6.88 -9.30 13.44
CA PHE A 51 8.16 -8.79 12.93
C PHE A 51 8.60 -9.35 11.57
N ALA A 52 7.87 -10.30 10.98
CA ALA A 52 8.18 -10.91 9.68
C ALA A 52 8.22 -9.88 8.53
N ASN A 53 7.31 -8.89 8.52
CA ASN A 53 7.29 -7.85 7.49
C ASN A 53 8.32 -6.72 7.73
N ALA A 54 8.74 -6.52 8.98
CA ALA A 54 9.79 -5.56 9.32
C ALA A 54 11.19 -6.13 8.99
N GLN A 55 11.41 -7.42 9.22
CA GLN A 55 12.65 -8.11 8.83
C GLN A 55 12.75 -8.36 7.32
N SER A 56 11.65 -8.61 6.60
CA SER A 56 11.69 -8.77 5.14
C SER A 56 12.08 -7.48 4.41
N THR A 57 11.87 -6.31 5.02
CA THR A 57 12.36 -5.02 4.49
C THR A 57 13.89 -4.87 4.65
N THR A 58 14.49 -5.49 5.66
CA THR A 58 15.95 -5.39 5.94
C THR A 58 16.76 -6.58 5.40
N GLN A 59 16.22 -7.80 5.40
CA GLN A 59 16.95 -9.03 5.02
C GLN A 59 16.77 -9.44 3.54
N ASN A 60 15.72 -9.00 2.85
CA ASN A 60 15.61 -9.23 1.39
C ASN A 60 16.59 -8.37 0.58
N ALA A 61 17.24 -7.37 1.20
CA ALA A 61 18.34 -6.63 0.57
C ALA A 61 19.60 -7.51 0.37
N GLU A 62 19.77 -8.58 1.16
CA GLU A 62 20.99 -9.38 1.14
C GLU A 62 20.84 -10.74 0.43
N LYS A 63 19.67 -11.39 0.49
CA LYS A 63 19.50 -12.76 -0.07
C LYS A 63 18.99 -12.82 -1.50
N THR A 64 18.21 -11.85 -1.94
CA THR A 64 17.95 -11.66 -3.36
C THR A 64 19.00 -10.72 -3.89
N GLY A 65 19.96 -11.21 -4.67
CA GLY A 65 20.83 -10.39 -5.54
C GLY A 65 20.09 -9.53 -6.57
N ARG A 66 18.83 -9.15 -6.32
CA ARG A 66 18.15 -8.02 -6.94
C ARG A 66 18.86 -6.78 -6.45
N LYS A 67 19.88 -6.38 -7.22
CA LYS A 67 20.41 -5.02 -7.25
C LYS A 67 19.24 -4.05 -7.00
N LEU A 68 19.36 -3.21 -5.97
CA LEU A 68 18.41 -2.16 -5.58
C LEU A 68 17.99 -1.21 -6.73
N GLY A 69 18.54 -1.37 -7.94
CA GLY A 69 18.36 -0.46 -9.07
C GLY A 69 16.99 -0.48 -9.75
N ASN A 70 16.18 -1.55 -9.63
CA ASN A 70 14.98 -1.71 -10.47
C ASN A 70 13.67 -1.97 -9.69
N GLN A 71 13.53 -1.43 -8.47
CA GLN A 71 12.25 -1.54 -7.76
C GLN A 71 11.22 -0.56 -8.35
N VAL A 72 10.06 -1.07 -8.77
CA VAL A 72 8.98 -0.25 -9.34
C VAL A 72 8.27 0.48 -8.20
N ILE A 73 8.30 1.82 -8.23
CA ILE A 73 7.67 2.68 -7.20
C ILE A 73 6.19 2.94 -7.52
N ARG A 74 5.81 2.97 -8.80
CA ARG A 74 4.44 3.17 -9.26
C ARG A 74 4.22 2.62 -10.66
N LYS A 75 3.03 2.08 -10.93
CA LYS A 75 2.50 1.79 -12.27
C LYS A 75 1.18 2.52 -12.46
N GLY A 76 0.92 3.00 -13.66
CA GLY A 76 -0.33 3.65 -14.02
C GLY A 76 -0.27 4.20 -15.44
N TYR A 77 -1.38 4.76 -15.90
CA TYR A 77 -1.53 5.33 -17.23
C TYR A 77 -1.50 6.86 -17.18
N MET A 78 -0.91 7.47 -18.22
CA MET A 78 -0.86 8.90 -18.44
C MET A 78 -0.89 9.15 -19.95
N SER A 79 -1.50 10.24 -20.39
CA SER A 79 -1.54 10.60 -21.81
C SER A 79 -0.37 11.51 -22.15
N ILE A 80 0.31 11.25 -23.27
CA ILE A 80 1.41 12.09 -23.77
C ILE A 80 0.93 12.86 -24.99
N HIS A 81 0.99 14.20 -24.97
CA HIS A 81 0.34 15.04 -25.98
C HIS A 81 1.21 15.36 -27.19
N ASN A 82 2.53 15.45 -26.99
CA ASN A 82 3.46 15.83 -28.05
C ASN A 82 4.08 14.63 -28.79
N LEU A 83 3.49 13.44 -28.62
CA LEU A 83 3.93 12.19 -29.24
C LEU A 83 2.81 11.57 -30.06
N GLU A 84 3.02 11.47 -31.38
CA GLU A 84 2.01 11.02 -32.33
C GLU A 84 1.91 9.49 -32.49
N LYS A 85 2.72 8.70 -31.77
CA LYS A 85 2.81 7.24 -32.00
C LYS A 85 2.75 6.44 -30.70
N ASP A 86 1.80 5.53 -30.64
CA ASP A 86 1.66 4.49 -29.60
C ASP A 86 2.87 3.55 -29.59
N LYS A 87 3.92 3.92 -28.86
CA LYS A 87 5.05 3.06 -28.56
C LYS A 87 5.36 3.11 -27.08
N LYS A 88 5.37 1.93 -26.45
CA LYS A 88 5.85 1.77 -25.07
C LYS A 88 7.35 2.04 -25.05
N TYR A 89 7.76 3.04 -24.27
CA TYR A 89 9.17 3.36 -24.06
C TYR A 89 9.47 3.45 -22.56
N MET A 90 10.65 3.00 -22.16
CA MET A 90 11.16 3.20 -20.80
C MET A 90 11.95 4.49 -20.78
N LEU A 91 11.40 5.54 -20.18
CA LEU A 91 12.07 6.83 -20.03
C LEU A 91 13.08 6.75 -18.87
N PRO A 92 14.39 6.93 -19.12
CA PRO A 92 15.37 7.07 -18.04
C PRO A 92 15.02 8.31 -17.22
N LEU A 93 14.84 8.16 -15.91
CA LEU A 93 14.44 9.25 -15.02
C LEU A 93 15.62 10.13 -14.58
N ASP A 94 16.79 9.94 -15.17
CA ASP A 94 18.01 10.63 -14.81
C ASP A 94 17.96 12.11 -15.24
N ASN A 95 18.17 12.99 -14.26
CA ASN A 95 18.25 14.44 -14.44
C ASN A 95 16.98 15.03 -15.09
N LEU A 96 15.82 14.45 -14.83
CA LEU A 96 14.54 15.03 -15.23
C LEU A 96 14.02 16.00 -14.15
N LYS A 97 13.45 17.12 -14.59
CA LYS A 97 12.68 18.04 -13.75
C LYS A 97 11.25 18.12 -14.25
N LEU A 98 10.36 18.46 -13.33
CA LEU A 98 8.96 18.72 -13.62
C LEU A 98 8.74 20.21 -13.81
N ARG A 99 7.85 20.56 -14.73
CA ARG A 99 7.37 21.92 -14.95
C ARG A 99 5.85 21.88 -15.02
N ASP A 100 5.20 22.75 -14.28
CA ASP A 100 3.76 22.92 -14.39
C ASP A 100 3.41 23.59 -15.72
N MET A 101 2.37 23.08 -16.37
CA MET A 101 1.83 23.69 -17.57
C MET A 101 0.51 24.35 -17.20
N GLU A 102 0.40 25.64 -17.51
CA GLU A 102 -0.84 26.36 -17.31
C GLU A 102 -1.89 25.80 -18.26
N ALA A 103 -3.04 25.46 -17.70
CA ALA A 103 -4.21 25.15 -18.49
C ALA A 103 -4.61 26.45 -19.22
N GLY A 104 -4.48 26.47 -20.55
CA GLY A 104 -4.91 27.61 -21.36
C GLY A 104 -6.37 27.99 -21.07
N PHE A 105 -6.76 29.23 -21.36
CA PHE A 105 -8.12 29.72 -21.12
C PHE A 105 -9.14 28.77 -21.79
N MET A 106 -9.93 28.05 -20.97
CA MET A 106 -10.87 26.95 -21.31
C MET A 106 -10.33 25.49 -21.35
N SER A 107 -9.05 25.24 -21.05
CA SER A 107 -8.54 23.88 -20.89
C SER A 107 -8.89 23.34 -19.50
N ARG A 108 -9.56 22.19 -19.45
CA ARG A 108 -9.77 21.41 -18.22
C ARG A 108 -8.69 20.33 -18.01
N ARG A 109 -7.64 20.34 -18.84
CA ARG A 109 -6.61 19.29 -18.80
C ARG A 109 -5.62 19.60 -17.68
N HIS A 110 -5.45 18.64 -16.78
CA HIS A 110 -4.44 18.69 -15.74
C HIS A 110 -3.13 18.18 -16.31
N MET A 111 -2.17 19.08 -16.54
CA MET A 111 -0.95 18.78 -17.29
C MET A 111 0.32 19.21 -16.56
N PHE A 112 1.39 18.47 -16.82
CA PHE A 112 2.74 18.85 -16.45
C PHE A 112 3.72 18.34 -17.50
N ALA A 113 4.84 19.04 -17.65
CA ALA A 113 5.92 18.63 -18.54
C ALA A 113 7.09 18.04 -17.76
N VAL A 114 7.67 16.98 -18.30
CA VAL A 114 8.95 16.44 -17.86
C VAL A 114 10.03 16.91 -18.83
N TYR A 115 11.13 17.45 -18.34
CA TYR A 115 12.22 17.99 -19.19
C TYR A 115 13.58 17.79 -18.55
N ASN A 116 14.64 17.82 -19.34
CA ASN A 116 16.02 17.85 -18.84
C ASN A 116 16.50 19.32 -18.73
N PRO A 117 16.97 19.80 -17.56
CA PRO A 117 17.46 21.16 -17.38
C PRO A 117 18.72 21.47 -18.22
N GLU A 118 19.47 20.46 -18.63
CA GLU A 118 20.61 20.60 -19.54
C GLU A 118 20.20 20.69 -21.01
N ASN A 119 18.89 20.85 -21.29
CA ASN A 119 18.33 20.98 -22.64
C ASN A 119 18.63 19.79 -23.58
N ARG A 120 18.94 18.63 -23.00
CA ARG A 120 19.14 17.37 -23.72
C ARG A 120 17.80 16.75 -24.09
N ASN A 121 17.80 15.95 -25.15
CA ASN A 121 16.62 15.19 -25.54
C ASN A 121 16.35 14.10 -24.50
N ILE A 122 15.10 14.02 -24.05
CA ILE A 122 14.65 13.01 -23.09
C ILE A 122 14.02 11.82 -23.80
N TYR A 123 13.51 12.02 -25.01
CA TYR A 123 13.03 10.97 -25.88
C TYR A 123 13.20 11.37 -27.34
N LYS A 124 14.00 10.61 -28.11
CA LYS A 124 14.33 10.92 -29.52
C LYS A 124 14.81 12.37 -29.68
N ASP A 125 14.03 13.20 -30.36
CA ASP A 125 14.30 14.61 -30.63
C ASP A 125 13.51 15.55 -29.70
N TYR A 126 12.71 14.98 -28.79
CA TYR A 126 11.91 15.73 -27.83
C TYR A 126 12.72 16.05 -26.57
N LYS A 127 12.81 17.34 -26.28
CA LYS A 127 13.47 17.90 -25.08
C LYS A 127 12.56 17.90 -23.84
N SER A 128 11.25 17.86 -24.07
CA SER A 128 10.23 17.76 -23.04
C SER A 128 9.10 16.84 -23.49
N LEU A 129 8.45 16.20 -22.53
CA LEU A 129 7.25 15.38 -22.75
C LEU A 129 6.12 15.99 -21.94
N GLU A 130 5.00 16.26 -22.61
CA GLU A 130 3.82 16.87 -22.01
C GLU A 130 2.84 15.76 -21.60
N LEU A 131 2.65 15.62 -20.29
CA LEU A 131 1.83 14.57 -19.71
C LEU A 131 0.55 15.15 -19.14
N SER A 132 -0.57 14.46 -19.34
CA SER A 132 -1.84 14.82 -18.69
C SER A 132 -2.46 13.66 -17.92
N CYS A 133 -3.22 14.02 -16.89
CA CYS A 133 -4.07 13.12 -16.13
C CYS A 133 -5.54 13.57 -16.19
N GLU A 134 -6.44 12.71 -15.70
CA GLU A 134 -7.89 12.96 -15.72
C GLU A 134 -8.30 14.05 -14.74
N ASN A 135 -7.64 14.14 -13.59
CA ASN A 135 -7.92 15.10 -12.52
C ASN A 135 -6.61 15.65 -11.89
N GLN A 136 -6.76 16.66 -11.03
CA GLN A 136 -5.63 17.31 -10.34
C GLN A 136 -4.94 16.38 -9.33
N ASP A 137 -5.72 15.59 -8.60
CA ASP A 137 -5.20 14.66 -7.59
C ASP A 137 -4.26 13.62 -8.19
N ASP A 138 -4.57 13.14 -9.41
CA ASP A 138 -3.72 12.24 -10.16
C ASP A 138 -2.39 12.90 -10.52
N VAL A 139 -2.41 14.16 -10.98
CA VAL A 139 -1.20 14.92 -11.28
C VAL A 139 -0.32 15.04 -10.04
N ASP A 140 -0.90 15.43 -8.90
CA ASP A 140 -0.15 15.64 -7.66
C ASP A 140 0.40 14.31 -7.10
N SER A 141 -0.39 13.25 -7.21
CA SER A 141 0.02 11.89 -6.89
C SER A 141 1.22 11.44 -7.76
N TRP A 142 1.17 11.68 -9.07
CA TRP A 142 2.27 11.37 -9.99
C TRP A 142 3.52 12.19 -9.68
N LYS A 143 3.38 13.51 -9.43
CA LYS A 143 4.49 14.38 -9.00
C LYS A 143 5.16 13.87 -7.73
N ALA A 144 4.38 13.46 -6.73
CA ALA A 144 4.91 12.89 -5.49
C ALA A 144 5.74 11.62 -5.74
N SER A 145 5.36 10.81 -6.73
CA SER A 145 6.09 9.61 -7.12
C SER A 145 7.44 9.96 -7.77
N PHE A 146 7.49 10.98 -8.64
CA PHE A 146 8.74 11.51 -9.19
C PHE A 146 9.65 12.13 -8.12
N LEU A 147 9.10 12.85 -7.14
CA LEU A 147 9.86 13.43 -6.03
C LEU A 147 10.48 12.33 -5.14
N ARG A 148 9.75 11.24 -4.89
CA ARG A 148 10.25 10.08 -4.14
C ARG A 148 11.44 9.43 -4.85
N LEU A 149 11.38 9.31 -6.17
CA LEU A 149 12.48 8.81 -7.00
C LEU A 149 13.73 9.69 -6.86
N GLU A 150 13.59 11.02 -6.89
CA GLU A 150 14.70 11.95 -6.69
C GLU A 150 15.34 11.77 -5.30
N SER A 151 14.52 11.61 -4.25
CA SER A 151 14.98 11.39 -2.88
C SER A 151 15.74 10.07 -2.70
N THR A 152 15.24 8.99 -3.31
CA THR A 152 15.94 7.68 -3.29
C THR A 152 17.28 7.72 -4.03
N ARG A 153 17.39 8.53 -5.09
CA ARG A 153 18.62 8.67 -5.88
C ARG A 153 19.72 9.44 -5.13
N LYS A 154 19.37 10.47 -4.35
CA LYS A 154 20.33 11.22 -3.52
C LYS A 154 20.97 10.37 -2.40
N ARG A 155 20.35 9.26 -2.01
CA ARG A 155 20.82 8.36 -0.94
C ARG A 155 21.58 7.13 -1.44
N ALA A 156 21.65 6.91 -2.75
CA ALA A 156 22.41 5.79 -3.29
C ALA A 156 23.93 6.07 -3.10
N PRO A 157 24.69 5.17 -2.44
CA PRO A 157 26.13 5.32 -2.35
C PRO A 157 26.69 5.31 -3.77
N LYS A 158 27.42 6.37 -4.14
CA LYS A 158 28.25 6.35 -5.35
C LYS A 158 29.29 5.27 -5.13
N HIS A 159 29.14 4.11 -5.76
CA HIS A 159 30.26 3.19 -5.89
C HIS A 159 31.30 3.89 -6.77
N SER A 160 32.28 4.50 -6.11
CA SER A 160 33.53 4.91 -6.72
C SER A 160 34.21 3.65 -7.24
N THR A 161 34.11 3.42 -8.55
CA THR A 161 35.07 2.55 -9.24
C THR A 161 36.38 3.32 -9.32
N GLU A 162 37.18 3.21 -8.26
CA GLU A 162 38.64 3.33 -8.38
C GLU A 162 39.12 2.09 -9.14
N THR A 163 39.52 2.29 -10.38
CA THR A 163 40.33 1.31 -11.11
C THR A 163 41.78 1.75 -10.96
N GLN A 164 42.58 0.88 -10.35
CA GLN A 164 44.04 0.92 -10.31
C GLN A 164 44.64 0.94 -11.72
#